data_AF-A0A0E3ZGH1-F1
#
_entry.id   AF-A0A0E3ZGH1-F1
#
_cell.length_a   1.000
_cell.length_b   1.000
_cell.length_c   1.000
_cell.angle_alpha   90.00
_cell.angle_beta   90.00
_cell.angle_gamma   90.00
#
_symmetry.space_group_name_H-M   'P 1'
#
loop_
_entity.id
_entity.type
_entity.pdbx_description
1 polymer ?
#
loop_
_entity_poly.entity_id
_entity_poly.type
_entity_poly.pdbx_seq_one_letter_code
_entity_poly.pdbx_strand_id
1 'polypeptide(L)'
;MNKLLLPALFFGLLTLSYCAGRKHTSPLGSYKMTGIVKGVADGTWIYLKNNEGSGLTPLLDSALVKKERFEFRGQLKDKVLQTMVGFKEPFYDADGTFKGYKLSDAAMLWLENSDVRLEGEKGSLEPWHVLRRHPRPWHRGALQLRFQHPQ
;
A
#
# COMPACT_ATOMS: atom_id res chain seq x y z
N MET A 1 -22.87 -1.02 -65.13
CA MET A 1 -22.10 -2.10 -64.47
C MET A 1 -21.36 -1.50 -63.27
N ASN A 2 -21.99 -1.47 -62.09
CA ASN A 2 -21.34 -1.05 -60.84
C ASN A 2 -21.02 -2.31 -60.02
N LYS A 3 -19.78 -2.82 -60.15
CA LYS A 3 -19.32 -4.04 -59.45
C LYS A 3 -18.01 -3.82 -58.68
N LEU A 4 -17.82 -2.64 -58.09
CA LEU A 4 -16.54 -2.30 -57.43
C LEU A 4 -16.68 -1.58 -56.08
N LEU A 5 -17.87 -1.57 -55.48
CA LEU A 5 -18.09 -0.92 -54.17
C LEU A 5 -18.21 -1.90 -52.98
N LEU A 6 -18.35 -3.21 -53.21
CA LEU A 6 -18.50 -4.18 -52.11
C LEU A 6 -17.20 -4.57 -51.36
N PRO A 7 -15.99 -4.65 -51.96
CA PRO A 7 -14.84 -5.17 -51.22
C PRO A 7 -14.22 -4.14 -50.26
N ALA A 8 -14.46 -2.84 -50.48
CA ALA A 8 -13.95 -1.76 -49.62
C ALA A 8 -14.67 -1.70 -48.25
N LEU A 9 -15.95 -2.07 -48.20
CA LEU A 9 -16.74 -2.06 -46.96
C LEU A 9 -16.36 -3.21 -45.99
N PHE A 10 -15.86 -4.34 -46.51
CA PHE A 10 -15.46 -5.47 -45.68
C PHE A 10 -14.10 -5.29 -44.99
N PHE A 11 -13.14 -4.62 -45.66
CA PHE A 11 -11.85 -4.29 -45.05
C PHE A 11 -11.93 -3.19 -43.99
N GLY A 12 -12.90 -2.27 -44.12
CA GLY A 12 -13.16 -1.23 -43.11
C GLY A 12 -13.78 -1.78 -41.82
N LEU A 13 -14.59 -2.83 -41.89
CA LEU A 13 -15.18 -3.45 -40.68
C LEU A 13 -14.19 -4.33 -39.90
N LEU A 14 -13.21 -4.93 -40.58
CA LEU A 14 -12.22 -5.81 -39.94
C LEU A 14 -11.17 -5.05 -39.11
N THR A 15 -10.93 -3.77 -39.39
CA THR A 15 -10.00 -2.94 -38.60
C THR A 15 -10.65 -2.34 -37.34
N LEU A 16 -11.97 -2.15 -37.31
CA LEU A 16 -12.66 -1.68 -36.10
C LEU A 16 -12.78 -2.76 -35.01
N SER A 17 -12.88 -4.03 -35.38
CA SER A 17 -13.01 -5.12 -34.40
C SER A 17 -11.70 -5.42 -33.64
N TYR A 18 -10.54 -4.98 -34.16
CA TYR A 18 -9.25 -5.23 -33.50
C TYR A 18 -8.95 -4.27 -32.34
N CYS A 19 -9.65 -3.13 -32.26
CA CYS A 19 -9.50 -2.19 -31.15
C CYS A 19 -10.42 -2.50 -29.95
N ALA A 20 -11.44 -3.35 -30.12
CA ALA A 20 -12.37 -3.72 -29.05
C ALA A 20 -11.81 -4.80 -28.09
N GLY A 21 -10.64 -5.37 -28.38
CA GLY A 21 -10.00 -6.42 -27.59
C GLY A 21 -9.03 -5.95 -26.50
N ARG A 22 -9.05 -4.66 -26.09
CA ARG A 22 -8.21 -4.20 -24.99
C ARG A 22 -8.87 -4.51 -23.65
N LYS A 23 -8.44 -5.65 -23.10
CA LYS A 23 -8.42 -6.11 -21.70
C LYS A 23 -9.13 -5.17 -20.71
N HIS A 24 -10.08 -5.72 -19.95
CA HIS A 24 -10.53 -5.17 -18.67
C HIS A 24 -9.30 -4.83 -17.81
N THR A 25 -8.81 -3.59 -17.89
CA THR A 25 -7.97 -3.03 -16.84
C THR A 25 -8.94 -2.72 -15.72
N SER A 26 -8.91 -3.52 -14.66
CA SER A 26 -9.50 -3.12 -13.38
C SER A 26 -9.13 -1.66 -13.13
N PRO A 27 -10.10 -0.78 -12.78
CA PRO A 27 -9.78 0.62 -12.55
C PRO A 27 -8.65 0.69 -11.53
N LEU A 28 -7.56 1.40 -11.85
CA LEU A 28 -6.50 1.66 -10.87
C LEU A 28 -7.18 2.35 -9.69
N GLY A 29 -7.16 1.70 -8.53
CA GLY A 29 -7.60 2.34 -7.32
C GLY A 29 -6.51 3.26 -6.79
N SER A 30 -6.90 4.21 -5.94
CA SER A 30 -5.99 5.10 -5.26
C SER A 30 -6.02 4.83 -3.76
N TYR A 31 -4.87 4.99 -3.12
CA TYR A 31 -4.77 5.00 -1.66
C TYR A 31 -4.30 6.38 -1.18
N LYS A 32 -4.74 6.73 0.02
CA LYS A 32 -4.18 7.84 0.79
C LYS A 32 -3.92 7.35 2.20
N MET A 33 -2.68 7.41 2.64
CA MET A 33 -2.32 7.07 4.01
C MET A 33 -1.83 8.32 4.72
N THR A 34 -2.46 8.66 5.82
CA THR A 34 -1.98 9.74 6.70
C THR A 34 -1.56 9.13 8.02
N GLY A 35 -0.51 9.66 8.64
CA GLY A 35 -0.16 9.20 9.97
C GLY A 35 0.49 10.24 10.84
N ILE A 36 0.47 9.92 12.14
CA ILE A 36 1.14 10.66 13.21
C ILE A 36 2.20 9.74 13.80
N VAL A 37 3.44 10.23 13.90
CA VAL A 37 4.55 9.52 14.53
C VAL A 37 5.29 10.42 15.51
N LYS A 38 5.28 10.02 16.78
CA LYS A 38 5.96 10.74 17.87
C LYS A 38 7.40 10.26 18.04
N GLY A 39 8.22 11.08 18.71
CA GLY A 39 9.61 10.73 19.04
C GLY A 39 10.55 10.76 17.84
N VAL A 40 10.19 11.47 16.77
CA VAL A 40 10.97 11.58 15.53
C VAL A 40 11.17 13.05 15.19
N ALA A 41 12.37 13.42 14.76
CA ALA A 41 12.68 14.79 14.37
C ALA A 41 11.97 15.18 13.07
N ASP A 42 11.56 16.45 12.97
CA ASP A 42 11.07 17.04 11.72
C ASP A 42 12.12 16.88 10.62
N GLY A 43 11.67 16.51 9.41
CA GLY A 43 12.53 16.21 8.28
C GLY A 43 13.00 14.76 8.19
N THR A 44 12.60 13.89 9.14
CA THR A 44 12.88 12.45 9.03
C THR A 44 12.05 11.82 7.91
N TRP A 45 12.68 10.93 7.13
CA TRP A 45 11.99 10.17 6.08
C TRP A 45 11.35 8.90 6.63
N ILE A 46 10.07 8.71 6.34
CA ILE A 46 9.35 7.46 6.51
C ILE A 46 9.08 6.82 5.14
N TYR A 47 9.16 5.50 5.07
CA TYR A 47 9.11 4.77 3.80
C TYR A 47 8.01 3.73 3.83
N LEU A 48 7.33 3.58 2.70
CA LEU A 48 6.35 2.52 2.44
C LEU A 48 6.95 1.54 1.43
N LYS A 49 7.05 0.27 1.78
CA LYS A 49 7.61 -0.78 0.91
C LYS A 49 6.59 -1.89 0.67
N ASN A 50 6.63 -2.45 -0.53
CA ASN A 50 5.91 -3.68 -0.83
C ASN A 50 6.58 -4.84 -0.10
N ASN A 51 5.82 -5.67 0.60
CA ASN A 51 6.32 -6.86 1.30
C ASN A 51 6.00 -8.17 0.56
N GLU A 52 5.36 -8.11 -0.60
CA GLU A 52 5.09 -9.29 -1.43
C GLU A 52 6.33 -9.68 -2.26
N GLY A 53 6.84 -10.89 -2.02
CA GLY A 53 7.84 -11.54 -2.86
C GLY A 53 9.21 -11.77 -2.21
N SER A 54 9.89 -12.83 -2.66
CA SER A 54 11.22 -13.23 -2.18
C SER A 54 12.33 -12.54 -2.98
N GLY A 55 12.87 -11.44 -2.46
CA GLY A 55 14.21 -10.99 -2.81
C GLY A 55 14.39 -9.49 -3.05
N LEU A 56 13.37 -8.79 -3.56
CA LEU A 56 13.40 -7.35 -3.78
C LEU A 56 12.05 -6.77 -3.39
N THR A 57 11.97 -6.14 -2.21
CA THR A 57 10.80 -5.39 -1.75
C THR A 57 10.88 -3.97 -2.31
N PRO A 58 10.25 -3.64 -3.46
CA PRO A 58 10.38 -2.32 -4.05
C PRO A 58 9.84 -1.26 -3.10
N LEU A 59 10.50 -0.11 -3.10
CA LEU A 59 9.97 1.09 -2.46
C LEU A 59 8.69 1.51 -3.19
N LEU A 60 7.60 1.66 -2.45
CA LEU A 60 6.33 2.15 -2.99
C LEU A 60 6.24 3.67 -2.90
N ASP A 61 6.59 4.25 -1.75
CA ASP A 61 6.54 5.68 -1.51
C ASP A 61 7.46 6.10 -0.35
N SER A 62 7.72 7.39 -0.21
CA SER A 62 8.48 7.99 0.88
C SER A 62 7.94 9.37 1.24
N ALA A 63 7.83 9.67 2.52
CA ALA A 63 7.31 10.94 3.01
C ALA A 63 8.24 11.55 4.07
N LEU A 64 8.25 12.88 4.12
CA LEU A 64 8.92 13.62 5.19
C LEU A 64 7.96 13.82 6.36
N VAL A 65 8.42 13.50 7.57
CA VAL A 65 7.73 13.84 8.81
C VAL A 65 7.83 15.34 9.03
N LYS A 66 6.69 16.00 9.24
CA LYS A 66 6.59 17.43 9.58
C LYS A 66 5.58 17.61 10.69
N LYS A 67 6.00 18.19 11.82
CA LYS A 67 5.18 18.33 13.03
C LYS A 67 4.51 16.99 13.38
N GLU A 68 5.32 15.94 13.46
CA GLU A 68 4.91 14.55 13.73
C GLU A 68 4.00 13.91 12.67
N ARG A 69 3.71 14.57 11.55
CA ARG A 69 2.76 14.07 10.54
C ARG A 69 3.45 13.64 9.27
N PHE A 70 2.92 12.60 8.62
CA PHE A 70 3.33 12.17 7.29
C PHE A 70 2.11 11.78 6.44
N GLU A 71 2.30 11.76 5.12
CA GLU A 71 1.26 11.37 4.17
C GLU A 71 1.88 10.65 2.97
N PHE A 72 1.30 9.50 2.60
CA PHE A 72 1.56 8.80 1.35
C PHE A 72 0.34 8.88 0.44
N ARG A 73 0.58 8.96 -0.86
CA ARG A 73 -0.49 8.93 -1.88
C ARG A 73 0.00 8.16 -3.10
N GLY A 74 -0.81 7.23 -3.57
CA GLY A 74 -0.45 6.49 -4.76
C GLY A 74 -1.63 5.76 -5.38
N GLN A 75 -1.30 4.96 -6.40
CA GLN A 75 -2.24 4.09 -7.08
C GLN A 75 -1.90 2.65 -6.78
N LEU A 76 -2.92 1.83 -6.53
CA LEU A 76 -2.80 0.39 -6.35
C LEU A 76 -3.49 -0.31 -7.53
N LYS A 77 -2.74 -1.17 -8.22
CA LYS A 77 -3.30 -2.02 -9.28
C LYS A 77 -4.12 -3.15 -8.68
N ASP A 78 -3.62 -3.73 -7.60
CA ASP A 78 -4.29 -4.77 -6.84
C ASP A 78 -5.31 -4.16 -5.88
N LYS A 79 -6.27 -4.98 -5.42
CA LYS A 79 -7.26 -4.51 -4.44
C LYS A 79 -6.65 -4.32 -3.05
N VAL A 80 -5.68 -5.15 -2.71
CA VAL A 80 -5.00 -5.20 -1.42
C VAL A 80 -3.55 -5.60 -1.66
N LEU A 81 -2.60 -4.96 -0.97
CA LEU A 81 -1.17 -5.26 -1.04
C LEU A 81 -0.58 -5.37 0.37
N GLN A 82 0.23 -6.39 0.65
CA GLN A 82 0.96 -6.42 1.93
C GLN A 82 2.14 -5.44 1.89
N THR A 83 2.19 -4.51 2.84
CA THR A 83 3.21 -3.47 2.88
C THR A 83 3.85 -3.34 4.26
N MET A 84 5.04 -2.74 4.28
CA MET A 84 5.73 -2.31 5.50
C MET A 84 5.92 -0.81 5.46
N VAL A 85 5.61 -0.15 6.57
CA VAL A 85 5.91 1.26 6.81
C VAL A 85 6.97 1.37 7.90
N GLY A 86 8.01 2.18 7.72
CA GLY A 86 9.03 2.35 8.75
C GLY A 86 10.15 3.30 8.35
N PHE A 87 11.18 3.39 9.20
CA PHE A 87 12.33 4.26 9.00
C PHE A 87 13.51 3.49 8.41
N LYS A 88 14.29 4.12 7.53
CA LYS A 88 15.57 3.53 7.10
C LYS A 88 16.64 3.84 8.14
N GLU A 89 17.20 2.79 8.71
CA GLU A 89 18.36 2.88 9.59
C GLU A 89 19.52 2.04 9.05
N PRO A 90 20.78 2.47 9.29
CA PRO A 90 21.95 1.70 8.90
C PRO A 90 21.98 0.38 9.67
N PHE A 91 22.45 -0.68 9.03
CA PHE A 91 22.74 -1.93 9.70
C PHE A 91 24.18 -2.37 9.44
N TYR A 92 24.72 -3.08 10.42
CA TYR A 92 26.12 -3.46 10.51
C TYR A 92 26.21 -4.97 10.71
N ASP A 93 27.31 -5.58 10.26
CA ASP A 93 27.66 -6.94 10.63
C ASP A 93 28.05 -7.02 12.11
N ALA A 94 28.22 -8.25 12.62
CA ALA A 94 28.64 -8.49 14.01
C ALA A 94 30.00 -7.87 14.35
N ASP A 95 30.85 -7.62 13.35
CA ASP A 95 32.14 -6.95 13.46
C ASP A 95 32.05 -5.41 13.44
N GLY A 96 30.85 -4.85 13.30
CA GLY A 96 30.62 -3.40 13.18
C GLY A 96 30.79 -2.84 11.76
N THR A 97 31.04 -3.68 10.75
CA THR A 97 31.16 -3.23 9.36
C THR A 97 29.80 -2.81 8.80
N PHE A 98 29.71 -1.60 8.25
CA PHE A 98 28.50 -1.09 7.60
C PHE A 98 28.11 -1.94 6.38
N LYS A 99 26.83 -2.31 6.28
CA LYS A 99 26.29 -3.12 5.17
C LYS A 99 25.30 -2.40 4.28
N GLY A 100 24.59 -1.42 4.83
CA GLY A 100 23.54 -0.74 4.10
C GLY A 100 22.46 -0.22 5.03
N TYR A 101 21.28 -0.01 4.45
CA TYR A 101 20.11 0.49 5.16
C TYR A 101 18.99 -0.54 5.10
N LYS A 102 18.31 -0.76 6.23
CA LYS A 102 17.11 -1.59 6.32
C LYS A 102 15.97 -0.79 6.95
N LEU A 103 14.74 -1.25 6.75
CA LEU A 103 13.64 -0.72 7.55
C LEU A 103 13.80 -1.15 9.01
N SER A 104 13.60 -0.19 9.90
CA SER A 104 13.60 -0.28 11.35
C SER A 104 12.30 0.33 11.87
N ASP A 105 11.92 -0.02 13.10
CA ASP A 105 10.64 0.39 13.71
C ASP A 105 9.48 0.27 12.71
N ALA A 106 9.36 -0.91 12.09
CA ALA A 106 8.49 -1.08 10.94
C ALA A 106 7.19 -1.79 11.32
N ALA A 107 6.06 -1.26 10.83
CA ALA A 107 4.75 -1.86 10.98
C ALA A 107 4.32 -2.53 9.66
N MET A 108 3.78 -3.74 9.74
CA MET A 108 3.15 -4.43 8.61
C MET A 108 1.68 -4.06 8.50
N LEU A 109 1.21 -3.77 7.29
CA LEU A 109 -0.19 -3.43 7.05
C LEU A 109 -0.66 -3.89 5.66
N TRP A 110 -1.96 -4.10 5.55
CA TRP A 110 -2.64 -4.34 4.27
C TRP A 110 -3.05 -2.99 3.68
N LEU A 111 -2.43 -2.61 2.58
CA LEU A 111 -2.75 -1.40 1.86
C LEU A 111 -3.89 -1.68 0.90
N GLU A 112 -4.98 -0.92 1.01
CA GLU A 112 -6.17 -1.07 0.18
C GLU A 112 -6.43 0.20 -0.63
N ASN A 113 -7.36 0.13 -1.58
CA ASN A 113 -7.86 1.28 -2.33
C ASN A 113 -8.78 2.18 -1.47
N SER A 114 -8.25 2.70 -0.37
CA SER A 114 -8.99 3.45 0.64
C SER A 114 -8.09 4.46 1.38
N ASP A 115 -8.73 5.26 2.24
CA ASP A 115 -8.06 6.17 3.16
C ASP A 115 -7.65 5.41 4.43
N VAL A 116 -6.35 5.41 4.72
CA VAL A 116 -5.75 4.73 5.88
C VAL A 116 -5.19 5.75 6.86
N ARG A 117 -5.38 5.49 8.16
CA ARG A 117 -4.78 6.27 9.25
C ARG A 117 -3.85 5.41 10.07
N LEU A 118 -2.67 5.96 10.38
CA LEU A 118 -1.66 5.32 11.22
C LEU A 118 -1.25 6.24 12.37
N GLU A 119 -1.06 5.65 13.54
CA GLU A 119 -0.51 6.34 14.70
C GLU A 119 0.56 5.45 15.33
N GLY A 120 1.68 6.05 15.73
CA GLY A 120 2.77 5.33 16.36
C GLY A 120 3.78 6.25 17.03
N GLU A 121 4.76 5.62 17.67
CA GLU A 121 5.88 6.29 18.32
C GLU A 121 7.17 5.58 17.89
N LYS A 122 8.29 6.30 17.79
CA LYS A 122 9.59 5.68 17.50
C LYS A 122 9.90 4.59 18.53
N GLY A 123 10.36 3.42 18.07
CA GLY A 123 10.55 2.23 18.91
C GLY A 123 9.26 1.46 19.27
N SER A 124 8.08 1.98 18.91
CA SER A 124 6.77 1.35 19.14
C SER A 124 5.79 1.63 17.99
N LEU A 125 6.27 1.47 16.75
CA LEU A 125 5.42 1.51 15.56
C LEU A 125 4.62 0.19 15.47
N GLU A 126 3.55 0.11 16.25
CA GLU A 126 2.58 -0.97 16.19
C GLU A 126 1.52 -0.67 15.10
N PRO A 127 1.15 -1.64 14.25
CA PRO A 127 0.10 -1.43 13.26
C PRO A 127 -1.28 -1.26 13.91
N TRP A 128 -1.79 -0.02 13.95
CA TRP A 128 -3.04 0.31 14.66
C TRP A 128 -4.37 -0.09 13.98
N HIS A 129 -4.38 -0.86 12.89
CA HIS A 129 -5.64 -1.27 12.24
C HIS A 129 -5.60 -2.69 11.62
N VAL A 130 -5.59 -3.73 12.47
CA VAL A 130 -6.11 -5.08 12.13
C VAL A 130 -7.02 -5.62 13.25
N LEU A 131 -7.82 -4.76 13.90
CA LEU A 131 -8.83 -5.18 14.87
C LEU A 131 -10.14 -4.41 14.69
N ARG A 132 -10.85 -4.67 13.59
CA ARG A 132 -12.33 -4.77 13.51
C ARG A 132 -12.81 -4.80 12.05
N ARG A 133 -13.00 -5.99 11.49
CA ARG A 133 -14.17 -6.43 10.66
C ARG A 133 -13.98 -7.82 10.03
N HIS A 134 -13.93 -8.86 10.86
CA HIS A 134 -14.72 -10.11 10.77
C HIS A 134 -14.03 -11.24 11.57
N PRO A 135 -14.78 -11.99 12.39
CA PRO A 135 -14.25 -13.03 13.27
C PRO A 135 -14.34 -14.42 12.63
N ARG A 136 -13.37 -15.31 12.89
CA ARG A 136 -13.58 -16.70 13.38
C ARG A 136 -12.27 -17.49 13.55
N PRO A 137 -12.24 -18.55 14.38
CA PRO A 137 -11.63 -18.45 15.71
C PRO A 137 -10.51 -19.48 15.94
N TRP A 138 -9.58 -19.21 16.85
CA TRP A 138 -9.04 -20.23 17.73
C TRP A 138 -8.89 -19.67 19.14
N HIS A 139 -9.38 -20.47 20.10
CA HIS A 139 -9.56 -20.16 21.51
C HIS A 139 -8.24 -19.97 22.27
N ARG A 140 -8.14 -18.90 23.06
CA ARG A 140 -8.12 -18.93 24.54
C ARG A 140 -7.89 -17.52 25.11
N GLY A 141 -8.67 -17.14 26.11
CA GLY A 141 -8.37 -16.01 27.01
C GLY A 141 -9.23 -14.78 26.78
N ALA A 142 -10.21 -14.59 27.66
CA ALA A 142 -11.19 -13.52 27.65
C ALA A 142 -10.61 -12.14 28.01
N LEU A 143 -11.10 -11.08 27.38
CA LEU A 143 -11.48 -9.85 28.10
C LEU A 143 -12.57 -9.10 27.31
N GLN A 144 -13.75 -9.05 27.91
CA GLN A 144 -14.97 -8.49 27.36
C GLN A 144 -15.07 -7.02 27.79
N LEU A 145 -15.06 -6.07 26.85
CA LEU A 145 -15.37 -4.66 27.15
C LEU A 145 -16.63 -4.23 26.40
N ARG A 146 -17.62 -3.82 27.18
CA ARG A 146 -18.92 -3.29 26.74
C ARG A 146 -18.74 -1.93 26.04
N PHE A 147 -19.45 -1.73 24.94
CA PHE A 147 -19.62 -0.41 24.33
C PHE A 147 -20.91 0.23 24.85
N GLN A 148 -20.80 1.43 25.42
CA GLN A 148 -21.92 2.38 25.50
C GLN A 148 -21.78 3.37 24.35
N HIS A 149 -22.82 3.50 23.55
CA HIS A 149 -22.99 4.59 22.59
C HIS A 149 -23.71 5.75 23.29
N PRO A 150 -23.20 6.99 23.25
CA PRO A 150 -24.04 8.15 23.51
C PRO A 150 -24.92 8.42 22.28
N GLN A 151 -26.17 8.80 22.54
CA GLN A 151 -27.16 9.25 21.56
C GLN A 151 -26.76 10.57 20.92
#